data_AF-A0A523T3T8-F1
#
_entry.id   AF-A0A523T3T8-F1
#
_cell.length_a   1.000
_cell.length_b   1.000
_cell.length_c   1.000
_cell.angle_alpha   90.00
_cell.angle_beta   90.00
_cell.angle_gamma   90.00
#
_symmetry.space_group_name_H-M   'P 1'
#
loop_
_entity.id
_entity.type
_entity.pdbx_description
1 polymer ?
#
loop_
_entity_poly.entity_id
_entity_poly.type
_entity_poly.pdbx_seq_one_letter_code
_entity_poly.pdbx_strand_id
1 'polypeptide(L)'
;MGSILNSKKVAVITLLGTLAFVSNGFLPSPIDKMVIGIQALSFSLASLLVAKGGATYASFVTGLLLSILRTGFFPFSLIFSLFYGLLIDGFFHLFKVNEGNYVKSKRLILLLTVATGITGVVSMFLSTMLNIIPMIPTMYFAIIVVAILNGVIAGYLTVIIWNRYISHHFL
;
A
#
# COMPACT_ATOMS: atom_id res chain seq x y z
N MET A 1 -18.96 -14.53 -18.34
CA MET A 1 -18.22 -13.25 -18.34
C MET A 1 -19.10 -12.21 -17.67
N GLY A 2 -18.96 -11.94 -16.37
CA GLY A 2 -17.88 -11.11 -15.82
C GLY A 2 -18.45 -9.72 -15.57
N SER A 3 -19.30 -9.60 -14.54
CA SER A 3 -19.99 -8.37 -14.16
C SER A 3 -18.99 -7.22 -14.08
N ILE A 4 -19.17 -6.26 -14.98
CA ILE A 4 -18.62 -4.91 -14.94
C ILE A 4 -18.60 -4.47 -13.47
N LEU A 5 -17.40 -4.29 -12.91
CA LEU A 5 -17.21 -3.75 -11.57
C LEU A 5 -18.13 -2.53 -11.42
N ASN A 6 -19.04 -2.58 -10.43
CA ASN A 6 -19.99 -1.51 -10.14
C ASN A 6 -19.26 -0.15 -10.21
N SER A 7 -19.72 0.80 -11.03
CA SER A 7 -18.98 2.03 -11.37
C SER A 7 -18.49 2.80 -10.15
N LYS A 8 -19.24 2.73 -9.04
CA LYS A 8 -18.83 3.28 -7.74
C LYS A 8 -17.54 2.66 -7.20
N LYS A 9 -17.38 1.33 -7.29
CA LYS A 9 -16.18 0.62 -6.85
C LYS A 9 -14.96 1.02 -7.69
N VAL A 10 -15.11 1.11 -9.01
CA VAL A 10 -14.03 1.55 -9.90
C VAL A 10 -13.60 2.98 -9.55
N ALA A 11 -14.56 3.89 -9.33
CA ALA A 11 -14.26 5.26 -8.92
C ALA A 11 -13.46 5.32 -7.61
N VAL A 12 -13.86 4.53 -6.60
CA VAL A 12 -13.15 4.46 -5.30
C VAL A 12 -11.73 3.93 -5.46
N ILE A 13 -11.55 2.84 -6.22
CA ILE A 13 -10.23 2.26 -6.51
C ILE A 13 -9.32 3.28 -7.17
N THR A 14 -9.82 3.94 -8.22
CA THR A 14 -9.05 4.93 -8.97
C THR A 14 -8.70 6.13 -8.10
N LEU A 15 -9.65 6.63 -7.29
CA LEU A 15 -9.43 7.77 -6.39
C LEU A 15 -8.39 7.45 -5.31
N LEU A 16 -8.48 6.27 -4.67
CA LEU A 16 -7.50 5.87 -3.65
C LEU A 16 -6.13 5.60 -4.27
N GLY A 17 -6.07 5.06 -5.49
CA GLY A 17 -4.85 4.88 -6.25
C GLY A 17 -4.20 6.20 -6.66
N THR A 18 -4.98 7.18 -7.14
CA THR A 18 -4.45 8.50 -7.47
C THR A 18 -4.01 9.27 -6.22
N LEU A 19 -4.71 9.12 -5.09
CA LEU A 19 -4.31 9.72 -3.81
C LEU A 19 -2.98 9.14 -3.31
N ALA A 20 -2.80 7.82 -3.41
CA ALA A 20 -1.52 7.16 -3.13
C ALA A 20 -0.40 7.67 -4.05
N PHE A 21 -0.70 7.87 -5.34
CA PHE A 21 0.25 8.44 -6.29
C PHE A 21 0.65 9.87 -5.93
N VAL A 22 -0.30 10.75 -5.63
CA VAL A 22 0.00 12.15 -5.27
C VAL A 22 0.86 12.22 -4.02
N SER A 23 0.64 11.33 -3.05
CA SER A 23 1.44 11.29 -1.82
C SER A 23 2.91 10.99 -2.06
N ASN A 24 3.25 10.10 -2.99
CA ASN A 24 4.61 9.57 -3.13
C ASN A 24 5.28 9.89 -4.46
N GLY A 25 4.52 10.28 -5.48
CA GLY A 25 5.03 10.52 -6.84
C GLY A 25 6.06 11.64 -6.89
N PHE A 26 5.90 12.68 -6.07
CA PHE A 26 6.77 13.85 -6.05
C PHE A 26 8.02 13.70 -5.18
N LEU A 27 8.15 12.60 -4.44
CA LEU A 27 9.35 12.35 -3.64
C LEU A 27 10.42 11.67 -4.51
N PRO A 28 11.68 12.13 -4.50
CA PRO A 28 12.76 11.45 -5.20
C PRO A 28 13.09 10.12 -4.51
N SER A 29 13.34 9.06 -5.29
CA SER A 29 13.87 7.81 -4.73
C SER A 29 15.21 8.07 -4.03
N PRO A 30 15.45 7.58 -2.79
CA PRO A 30 14.69 6.59 -2.00
C PRO A 30 13.80 7.19 -0.88
N ILE A 31 13.61 8.52 -0.84
CA ILE A 31 12.78 9.20 0.19
C ILE A 31 11.31 8.81 0.05
N ASP A 32 10.86 8.50 -1.17
CA ASP A 32 9.54 7.96 -1.47
C ASP A 32 9.22 6.67 -0.69
N LYS A 33 10.24 5.84 -0.43
CA LYS A 33 10.10 4.59 0.33
C LYS A 33 10.03 4.82 1.84
N MET A 34 10.34 6.03 2.29
CA MET A 34 10.29 6.45 3.69
C MET A 34 8.94 7.07 4.07
N VAL A 35 8.08 7.40 3.10
CA VAL A 35 6.78 8.07 3.33
C VAL A 35 5.62 7.23 2.77
N ILE A 36 5.69 5.90 2.92
CA ILE A 36 4.66 5.00 2.39
C ILE A 36 3.37 5.02 3.25
N GLY A 37 3.33 5.74 4.37
CA GLY A 37 2.19 5.73 5.30
C GLY A 37 0.83 6.05 4.64
N ILE A 38 0.75 7.09 3.81
CA ILE A 38 -0.50 7.47 3.13
C ILE A 38 -0.85 6.46 2.02
N GLN A 39 0.13 5.97 1.28
CA GLN A 39 -0.07 4.93 0.26
C GLN A 39 -0.59 3.62 0.88
N ALA A 40 0.00 3.19 2.00
CA ALA A 40 -0.41 2.03 2.77
C ALA A 40 -1.87 2.16 3.26
N LEU A 41 -2.21 3.35 3.79
CA LEU A 41 -3.55 3.69 4.22
C LEU A 41 -4.54 3.60 3.05
N SER A 42 -4.24 4.24 1.92
CA SER A 42 -5.10 4.20 0.72
C SER A 42 -5.34 2.79 0.21
N PHE A 43 -4.30 1.94 0.15
CA PHE A 43 -4.43 0.56 -0.32
C PHE A 43 -5.24 -0.29 0.66
N SER A 44 -5.03 -0.11 1.97
CA SER A 44 -5.82 -0.82 2.98
C SER A 44 -7.30 -0.43 2.96
N LEU A 45 -7.62 0.86 2.79
CA LEU A 45 -9.00 1.32 2.62
C LEU A 45 -9.62 0.81 1.32
N ALA A 46 -8.84 0.75 0.23
CA ALA A 46 -9.32 0.19 -1.03
C ALA A 46 -9.68 -1.28 -0.89
N SER A 47 -8.85 -2.07 -0.18
CA SER A 47 -9.13 -3.48 0.12
C SER A 47 -10.43 -3.64 0.93
N LEU A 48 -10.61 -2.82 1.96
CA LEU A 48 -11.81 -2.85 2.81
C LEU A 48 -13.09 -2.43 2.07
N LEU A 49 -13.05 -1.37 1.25
CA LEU A 49 -14.24 -0.84 0.55
C LEU A 49 -14.69 -1.71 -0.63
N VAL A 50 -13.77 -2.44 -1.26
CA VAL A 50 -14.06 -3.24 -2.46
C VAL A 50 -14.20 -4.73 -2.14
N ALA A 51 -13.68 -5.15 -0.99
CA ALA A 51 -13.60 -6.50 -0.42
C ALA A 51 -12.65 -7.48 -1.14
N LYS A 52 -12.69 -7.58 -2.47
CA LYS A 52 -11.80 -8.47 -3.24
C LYS A 52 -10.91 -7.69 -4.21
N GLY A 53 -9.60 -7.73 -3.98
CA GLY A 53 -8.59 -7.18 -4.89
C GLY A 53 -8.46 -5.65 -4.87
N GLY A 54 -9.09 -4.96 -3.91
CA GLY A 54 -9.16 -3.50 -3.90
C GLY A 54 -7.79 -2.83 -3.81
N ALA A 55 -6.90 -3.36 -2.96
CA ALA A 55 -5.53 -2.85 -2.87
C ALA A 55 -4.75 -3.11 -4.16
N THR A 56 -4.91 -4.29 -4.76
CA THR A 56 -4.23 -4.68 -6.00
C THR A 56 -4.61 -3.75 -7.15
N TYR A 57 -5.91 -3.48 -7.35
CA TYR A 57 -6.34 -2.56 -8.41
C TYR A 57 -5.90 -1.11 -8.14
N ALA A 58 -5.96 -0.63 -6.89
CA ALA A 58 -5.49 0.72 -6.55
C ALA A 58 -3.98 0.85 -6.75
N SER A 59 -3.24 -0.21 -6.42
CA SER A 59 -1.79 -0.27 -6.62
C SER A 59 -1.39 -0.35 -8.09
N PHE A 60 -2.23 -0.96 -8.94
CA PHE A 60 -2.02 -0.97 -10.39
C PHE A 60 -2.13 0.45 -10.96
N VAL A 61 -3.18 1.19 -10.59
CA VAL A 61 -3.36 2.59 -10.97
C VAL A 61 -2.16 3.42 -10.50
N THR A 62 -1.80 3.32 -9.21
CA THR A 62 -0.64 4.03 -8.64
C THR A 62 0.66 3.69 -9.39
N GLY A 63 0.89 2.41 -9.68
CA GLY A 63 2.09 1.93 -10.35
C GLY A 63 2.20 2.41 -11.80
N LEU A 64 1.08 2.50 -12.53
CA LEU A 64 1.04 3.09 -13.87
C LEU A 64 1.35 4.58 -13.84
N LEU A 65 0.73 5.34 -12.94
CA LEU A 65 0.99 6.78 -12.80
C LEU A 65 2.45 7.05 -12.41
N LEU A 66 3.01 6.28 -11.47
CA LEU A 66 4.43 6.36 -11.10
C LEU A 66 5.37 6.01 -12.26
N SER A 67 4.97 5.08 -13.12
CA SER A 67 5.78 4.68 -14.28
C SER A 67 5.92 5.79 -15.31
N ILE A 68 4.86 6.59 -15.50
CA ILE A 68 4.88 7.77 -16.38
C ILE A 68 5.76 8.86 -15.77
N LEU A 69 5.62 9.10 -14.46
CA LEU A 69 6.37 10.17 -13.78
C LEU A 69 7.86 9.84 -13.60
N ARG A 70 8.19 8.57 -13.36
CA ARG A 70 9.55 8.09 -13.11
C ARG A 70 10.03 7.16 -14.22
N THR A 71 10.18 7.72 -15.41
CA THR A 71 10.64 6.99 -16.61
C THR A 71 11.97 6.27 -16.37
N GLY A 72 12.87 6.83 -15.56
CA GLY A 72 14.16 6.21 -15.21
C GLY A 72 14.10 4.98 -14.30
N PHE A 73 12.95 4.71 -13.66
CA PHE A 73 12.76 3.54 -12.77
C PHE A 73 11.72 2.54 -13.32
N PHE A 74 11.30 2.72 -14.57
CA PHE A 74 10.43 1.79 -15.27
C PHE A 74 11.20 0.51 -15.64
N PRO A 75 10.64 -0.71 -15.48
CA PRO A 75 9.29 -1.07 -15.04
C PRO A 75 9.16 -1.36 -13.53
N PHE A 76 10.22 -1.13 -12.74
CA PHE A 76 10.27 -1.53 -11.34
C PHE A 76 9.22 -0.86 -10.46
N SER A 77 8.91 0.42 -10.69
CA SER A 77 7.85 1.14 -9.94
C SER A 77 6.49 0.44 -10.01
N LEU A 78 6.13 -0.08 -11.19
CA LEU A 78 4.87 -0.80 -11.38
C LEU A 78 4.89 -2.15 -10.66
N ILE A 79 5.98 -2.89 -10.79
CA ILE A 79 6.16 -4.21 -10.17
C ILE A 79 6.09 -4.10 -8.64
N PHE A 80 6.79 -3.14 -8.04
CA PHE A 80 6.77 -2.94 -6.58
C PHE A 80 5.41 -2.49 -6.08
N SER A 81 4.73 -1.60 -6.81
CA SER A 81 3.39 -1.15 -6.44
C SER A 81 2.41 -2.33 -6.43
N LEU A 82 2.39 -3.12 -7.52
CA LEU A 82 1.58 -4.33 -7.62
C LEU A 82 1.90 -5.35 -6.53
N PHE A 83 3.20 -5.60 -6.29
CA PHE A 83 3.65 -6.52 -5.25
C PHE A 83 3.12 -6.08 -3.88
N TYR A 84 3.16 -4.79 -3.59
CA TYR A 84 2.64 -4.25 -2.33
C TYR A 84 1.12 -4.38 -2.19
N GLY A 85 0.36 -4.02 -3.22
CA GLY A 85 -1.10 -4.18 -3.23
C GLY A 85 -1.53 -5.65 -3.08
N LEU A 86 -0.80 -6.56 -3.73
CA LEU A 86 -1.05 -8.00 -3.65
C LEU A 86 -0.71 -8.56 -2.27
N LEU A 87 0.37 -8.09 -1.62
CA LEU A 87 0.68 -8.45 -0.24
C LEU A 87 -0.44 -8.01 0.71
N ILE A 88 -0.95 -6.80 0.55
CA ILE A 88 -2.04 -6.29 1.38
C ILE A 88 -3.28 -7.16 1.21
N ASP A 89 -3.77 -7.37 -0.02
CA ASP A 89 -4.96 -8.18 -0.26
C ASP A 89 -4.76 -9.64 0.19
N GLY A 90 -3.59 -10.21 -0.07
CA GLY A 90 -3.23 -11.57 0.35
C GLY A 90 -3.22 -11.72 1.87
N PHE A 91 -2.59 -10.79 2.59
CA PHE A 91 -2.62 -10.80 4.04
C PHE A 91 -4.00 -10.48 4.60
N PHE A 92 -4.82 -9.68 3.93
CA PHE A 92 -6.18 -9.39 4.39
C PHE A 92 -7.00 -10.68 4.46
N HIS A 93 -6.81 -11.55 3.47
CA HIS A 93 -7.40 -12.88 3.43
C HIS A 93 -6.77 -13.82 4.47
N LEU A 94 -5.44 -13.82 4.59
CA LEU A 94 -4.69 -14.74 5.47
C LEU A 94 -4.92 -14.44 6.97
N PHE A 95 -4.91 -13.17 7.36
CA PHE A 95 -5.10 -12.75 8.76
C PHE A 95 -6.56 -12.64 9.18
N LYS A 96 -7.52 -12.86 8.26
CA LYS A 96 -8.97 -12.69 8.49
C LYS A 96 -9.24 -11.42 9.30
N VAL A 97 -8.80 -10.30 8.74
CA VAL A 97 -8.80 -8.99 9.43
C VAL A 97 -10.22 -8.44 9.58
N ASN A 98 -11.14 -8.90 8.74
CA ASN A 98 -12.54 -8.51 8.74
C ASN A 98 -13.39 -9.51 9.53
N GLU A 99 -14.04 -9.05 10.60
CA GLU A 99 -15.07 -9.81 11.33
C GLU A 99 -16.40 -9.05 11.24
N GLY A 100 -17.24 -9.44 10.28
CA GLY A 100 -18.50 -8.76 10.00
C GLY A 100 -18.29 -7.33 9.49
N ASN A 101 -18.65 -6.34 10.30
CA ASN A 101 -18.56 -4.91 9.98
C ASN A 101 -17.40 -4.18 10.69
N TYR A 102 -16.64 -4.89 11.54
CA TYR A 102 -15.56 -4.33 12.35
C TYR A 102 -14.19 -4.87 11.94
N VAL A 103 -13.20 -3.99 11.99
CA VAL A 103 -11.82 -4.34 11.67
C VAL A 103 -11.01 -4.48 12.96
N LYS A 104 -10.35 -5.63 13.12
CA LYS A 104 -9.49 -5.93 14.28
C LYS A 104 -8.23 -5.07 14.25
N SER A 105 -8.14 -4.11 15.16
CA SER A 105 -7.05 -3.13 15.19
C SER A 105 -5.66 -3.75 15.20
N LYS A 106 -5.43 -4.71 16.11
CA LYS A 106 -4.13 -5.37 16.25
C LYS A 106 -3.73 -6.16 15.00
N ARG A 107 -4.69 -6.82 14.33
CA ARG A 107 -4.43 -7.62 13.12
C ARG A 107 -4.16 -6.74 11.92
N LEU A 108 -4.90 -5.64 11.75
CA LEU A 108 -4.69 -4.71 10.64
C LEU A 108 -3.33 -4.00 10.75
N ILE A 109 -2.98 -3.54 11.95
CA ILE A 109 -1.68 -2.91 12.21
C ILE A 109 -0.54 -3.88 11.91
N LEU A 110 -0.62 -5.12 12.41
CA LEU A 110 0.40 -6.14 12.18
C LEU A 110 0.52 -6.46 10.68
N LEU A 111 -0.61 -6.64 9.98
CA LEU A 111 -0.64 -6.88 8.55
C LEU A 111 0.09 -5.78 7.77
N LEU A 112 -0.26 -4.51 8.02
CA LEU A 112 0.31 -3.39 7.29
C LEU A 112 1.78 -3.19 7.63
N THR A 113 2.18 -3.44 8.87
CA THR A 113 3.58 -3.41 9.30
C THR A 113 4.40 -4.49 8.61
N VAL A 114 3.89 -5.72 8.53
CA VAL A 114 4.59 -6.82 7.85
C VAL A 114 4.62 -6.58 6.34
N ALA A 115 3.53 -6.10 5.73
CA ALA A 115 3.49 -5.79 4.30
C ALA A 115 4.48 -4.68 3.92
N THR A 116 4.48 -3.57 4.68
CA THR A 116 5.42 -2.46 4.46
C THR A 116 6.86 -2.88 4.68
N GLY A 117 7.14 -3.68 5.73
CA GLY A 117 8.46 -4.22 5.99
C GLY A 117 8.97 -5.11 4.84
N ILE A 118 8.16 -6.08 4.38
CA ILE A 118 8.54 -6.96 3.27
C ILE A 118 8.77 -6.15 1.99
N THR A 119 7.85 -5.25 1.64
CA THR A 119 8.01 -4.41 0.44
C THR A 119 9.25 -3.52 0.54
N GLY A 120 9.54 -2.96 1.72
CA GLY A 120 10.75 -2.17 1.96
C GLY A 120 12.02 -2.99 1.73
N VAL A 121 12.12 -4.18 2.33
CA VAL A 121 13.27 -5.08 2.18
C VAL A 121 13.43 -5.57 0.75
N VAL A 122 12.35 -6.03 0.10
CA VAL A 122 12.38 -6.52 -1.29
C VAL A 122 12.78 -5.40 -2.25
N SER A 123 12.20 -4.21 -2.08
CA SER A 123 12.51 -3.06 -2.92
C SER A 123 13.96 -2.61 -2.75
N MET A 124 14.47 -2.70 -1.53
CA MET A 124 15.87 -2.41 -1.23
C MET A 124 16.82 -3.42 -1.86
N PHE A 125 16.58 -4.71 -1.65
CA PHE A 125 17.41 -5.80 -2.19
C PHE A 125 17.54 -5.71 -3.72
N LEU A 126 16.42 -5.46 -4.42
CA LEU A 126 16.45 -5.25 -5.88
C LEU A 126 17.23 -3.99 -6.25
N SER A 127 17.04 -2.88 -5.53
CA SER A 127 17.75 -1.62 -5.83
C SER A 127 19.26 -1.75 -5.68
N THR A 128 19.73 -2.57 -4.73
CA THR A 128 21.15 -2.84 -4.53
C THR A 128 21.72 -3.85 -5.54
N MET A 129 20.94 -4.87 -5.92
CA MET A 129 21.35 -5.81 -6.98
C MET A 129 21.51 -5.13 -8.34
N LEU A 130 20.71 -4.10 -8.60
CA LEU A 130 20.76 -3.29 -9.81
C LEU A 130 21.78 -2.15 -9.74
N ASN A 131 22.59 -2.05 -8.68
CA ASN A 131 23.56 -0.98 -8.42
C ASN A 131 22.96 0.45 -8.47
N ILE A 132 21.65 0.59 -8.20
CA ILE A 132 20.99 1.90 -8.18
C ILE A 132 21.27 2.62 -6.85
N ILE A 133 21.41 1.87 -5.75
CA ILE A 133 21.67 2.39 -4.42
C ILE A 133 22.94 1.73 -3.85
N PRO A 134 23.89 2.49 -3.29
CA PRO A 134 25.06 1.94 -2.64
C PRO A 134 24.68 1.15 -1.38
N MET A 135 25.31 0.00 -1.17
CA MET A 135 25.03 -0.90 -0.06
C MET A 135 25.62 -0.35 1.26
N ILE A 136 24.94 0.63 1.85
CA ILE A 136 25.34 1.28 3.10
C ILE A 136 24.44 0.78 4.25
N PRO A 137 24.95 0.00 5.23
CA PRO A 137 24.15 -0.63 6.30
C PRO A 137 23.25 0.33 7.10
N THR A 138 23.66 1.58 7.27
CA THR A 138 22.87 2.60 7.98
C THR A 138 21.57 2.95 7.25
N MET A 139 21.57 2.99 5.92
CA MET A 139 20.35 3.15 5.14
C MET A 139 19.40 1.96 5.28
N TYR A 140 19.93 0.73 5.38
CA TYR A 140 19.10 -0.47 5.59
C TYR A 140 18.33 -0.37 6.89
N PHE A 141 19.04 -0.01 7.97
CA PHE A 141 18.43 0.15 9.26
C PHE A 141 17.36 1.26 9.26
N ALA A 142 17.68 2.41 8.65
CA ALA A 142 16.75 3.53 8.55
C ALA A 142 15.48 3.16 7.76
N ILE A 143 15.61 2.47 6.62
CA ILE A 143 14.46 2.05 5.81
C ILE A 143 13.56 1.08 6.58
N ILE A 144 14.13 0.11 7.30
CA ILE A 144 13.35 -0.85 8.09
C ILE A 144 12.61 -0.15 9.22
N VAL A 145 13.29 0.70 10.00
CA VAL A 145 12.67 1.44 11.10
C VAL A 145 11.53 2.32 10.58
N VAL A 146 11.78 3.06 9.51
CA VAL A 146 10.77 3.95 8.91
C VAL A 146 9.63 3.16 8.28
N ALA A 147 9.89 2.02 7.63
CA ALA A 147 8.85 1.14 7.09
C ALA A 147 7.92 0.63 8.20
N ILE A 148 8.49 0.17 9.32
CA ILE A 148 7.72 -0.28 10.49
C ILE A 148 6.85 0.86 11.03
N LEU A 149 7.43 2.04 11.25
CA LEU A 149 6.69 3.21 11.76
C LEU A 149 5.52 3.58 10.83
N ASN A 150 5.76 3.62 9.51
CA ASN A 150 4.71 3.90 8.53
C ASN A 150 3.62 2.83 8.53
N GLY A 151 3.97 1.55 8.61
CA GLY A 151 3.00 0.46 8.67
C GLY A 151 2.12 0.52 9.92
N VAL A 152 2.71 0.88 11.06
CA VAL A 152 1.97 1.08 12.32
C VAL A 152 1.03 2.28 12.22
N ILE A 153 1.53 3.43 11.78
CA ILE A 153 0.75 4.67 11.65
C ILE A 153 -0.41 4.45 10.65
N ALA A 154 -0.11 3.90 9.48
CA ALA A 154 -1.10 3.62 8.46
C ALA A 154 -2.18 2.67 8.97
N GLY A 155 -1.77 1.58 9.64
CA GLY A 155 -2.74 0.63 10.19
C GLY A 155 -3.60 1.23 11.29
N TYR A 156 -3.04 2.04 12.17
CA TYR A 156 -3.81 2.71 13.22
C TYR A 156 -4.81 3.71 12.64
N LEU A 157 -4.39 4.51 11.66
CA LEU A 157 -5.25 5.47 10.97
C LEU A 157 -6.38 4.76 10.20
N THR A 158 -6.08 3.68 9.48
CA THR A 158 -7.11 2.90 8.77
C THR A 158 -8.15 2.33 9.73
N VAL A 159 -7.73 1.84 10.91
CA VAL A 159 -8.66 1.36 11.95
C VAL A 159 -9.58 2.48 12.41
N ILE A 160 -9.03 3.67 12.69
CA ILE A 160 -9.84 4.82 13.13
C ILE A 160 -10.82 5.20 12.03
N ILE A 161 -10.35 5.38 10.80
CA ILE A 161 -11.19 5.78 9.67
C ILE A 161 -12.32 4.75 9.46
N TRP A 162 -11.97 3.46 9.46
CA TRP A 162 -12.95 2.40 9.26
C TRP A 162 -13.97 2.30 10.40
N ASN A 163 -13.49 2.08 11.63
CA ASN A 163 -14.37 1.79 12.77
C ASN A 163 -15.16 3.02 13.23
N ARG A 164 -14.61 4.24 13.08
CA ARG A 164 -15.27 5.46 13.57
C ARG A 164 -16.12 6.16 12.52
N TYR A 165 -15.71 6.16 11.24
CA TYR A 165 -16.39 6.97 10.22
C TYR A 165 -17.13 6.15 9.16
N ILE A 166 -16.61 4.98 8.78
CA ILE A 166 -17.16 4.22 7.64
C ILE A 166 -18.12 3.13 8.09
N SER A 167 -17.80 2.39 9.16
CA SER A 167 -18.62 1.28 9.66
C SER A 167 -20.05 1.71 10.02
N HIS A 168 -20.23 2.96 10.45
CA HIS A 168 -21.55 3.53 10.77
C HIS A 168 -22.47 3.74 9.55
N HIS A 169 -21.92 3.88 8.34
CA HIS A 169 -22.72 4.15 7.14
C HIS A 169 -23.12 2.89 6.35
N PHE A 170 -22.60 1.73 6.77
CA PHE A 170 -22.93 0.40 6.25
C PHE A 170 -23.76 -0.45 7.25
N LEU A 171 -24.36 0.20 8.27
CA LEU A 171 -25.44 -0.31 9.13
C LEU A 171 -26.79 0.00 8.49
#